data_AF-A0A536AZJ9-F1
#
_entry.id   AF-A0A536AZJ9-F1
#
_cell.length_a   1.000
_cell.length_b   1.000
_cell.length_c   1.000
_cell.angle_alpha   90.00
_cell.angle_beta   90.00
_cell.angle_gamma   90.00
#
_symmetry.space_group_name_H-M   'P 1'
#
loop_
_entity.id
_entity.type
_entity.pdbx_description
1 polymer ?
#
loop_
_entity_poly.entity_id
_entity_poly.type
_entity_poly.pdbx_seq_one_letter_code
_entity_poly.pdbx_strand_id
1 'polypeptide(L)'
;MLVVMKRGASQREIDAVVARIAEFGITPIPLPGAERMAIGTFGSTSRAAAEAVESLPGVAEVVPVSRPFKLASREVIPEDTVVRVGPVPVGAGAPLAIMAGPCSVESREQTLATARAVRAAGATILRGGAFKPRSSPYNFRGLGVAGLDILEEARAETGLAIVTEVLTTGDVDAVARVADCLQIGARNMQNFALLDAVGDQPKPVLLKRGMSATVEEFLLSAEYVLARGNRNVILCERGIRTFEKYTRNTFDVNAIPLLKRLTHLPVVGDPSHGTGKWYLVAPVALAAVAAGADGLIIEVHPSPDHALSDGFQSLTFDNFAALVGRASAVARAVGRAVRDAAPA
;
A
#
# COMPACT_ATOMS: atom_id res chain seq x y z
N MET A 1 20.73 9.74 -14.93
CA MET A 1 21.15 10.70 -13.88
C MET A 1 21.86 11.91 -14.49
N LEU A 2 21.95 12.99 -13.73
CA LEU A 2 22.74 14.19 -14.02
C LEU A 2 23.77 14.33 -12.89
N VAL A 3 25.05 14.28 -13.23
CA VAL A 3 26.13 14.43 -12.25
C VAL A 3 26.58 15.88 -12.27
N VAL A 4 26.52 16.55 -11.13
CA VAL A 4 27.00 17.93 -10.98
C VAL A 4 28.40 17.88 -10.39
N MET A 5 29.39 18.45 -11.08
CA MET A 5 30.76 18.53 -10.58
C MET A 5 30.93 19.68 -9.59
N LYS A 6 31.90 19.54 -8.67
CA LYS A 6 32.37 20.62 -7.79
C LYS A 6 32.92 21.77 -8.63
N ARG A 7 32.78 22.98 -8.11
CA ARG A 7 33.37 24.18 -8.74
C ARG A 7 34.89 24.02 -8.80
N GLY A 8 35.47 24.15 -9.99
CA GLY A 8 36.90 23.97 -10.20
C GLY A 8 37.39 22.51 -10.25
N ALA A 9 36.48 21.53 -10.43
CA ALA A 9 36.88 20.15 -10.69
C ALA A 9 37.85 20.10 -11.89
N SER A 10 38.96 19.39 -11.68
CA SER A 10 40.01 19.24 -12.68
C SER A 10 39.55 18.36 -13.85
N GLN A 11 40.18 18.52 -15.01
CA GLN A 11 39.89 17.67 -16.17
C GLN A 11 40.07 16.17 -15.85
N ARG A 12 41.08 15.83 -15.03
CA ARG A 12 41.31 14.45 -14.57
C ARG A 12 40.14 13.89 -13.75
N GLU A 13 39.53 14.70 -12.90
CA GLU A 13 38.35 14.28 -12.13
C GLU A 13 37.13 14.12 -13.04
N ILE A 14 36.93 15.03 -13.99
CA ILE A 14 35.86 14.92 -15.00
C ILE A 14 36.01 13.64 -15.81
N ASP A 15 37.21 13.37 -16.33
CA ASP A 15 37.50 12.18 -17.12
C ASP A 15 37.31 10.89 -16.31
N ALA A 16 37.69 10.89 -15.03
CA ALA A 16 37.48 9.75 -14.14
C ALA A 16 35.99 9.47 -13.91
N VAL A 17 35.17 10.51 -13.73
CA VAL A 17 33.71 10.37 -13.60
C VAL A 17 33.10 9.83 -14.90
N VAL A 18 33.49 10.36 -16.06
CA VAL A 18 33.05 9.89 -17.38
C VAL A 18 33.39 8.41 -17.57
N ALA A 19 34.63 8.01 -17.27
CA ALA A 19 35.07 6.62 -17.36
C ALA A 19 34.26 5.71 -16.43
N ARG A 20 34.06 6.13 -15.17
CA ARG A 20 33.29 5.34 -14.21
C ARG A 20 31.84 5.14 -14.63
N ILE A 21 31.21 6.16 -15.22
CA ILE A 21 29.85 6.04 -15.77
C ILE A 21 29.83 5.01 -16.91
N ALA A 22 30.82 5.04 -17.80
CA ALA A 22 30.92 4.11 -18.92
C ALA A 22 31.14 2.65 -18.49
N GLU A 23 31.82 2.40 -17.36
CA GLU A 23 31.99 1.05 -16.79
C GLU A 23 30.67 0.38 -16.41
N PHE A 24 29.63 1.17 -16.10
CA PHE A 24 28.28 0.65 -15.86
C PHE A 24 27.46 0.45 -17.15
N GLY A 25 28.08 0.60 -18.32
CA GLY A 25 27.41 0.53 -19.62
C GLY A 25 26.48 1.73 -19.90
N ILE A 26 26.69 2.85 -19.20
CA ILE A 26 25.89 4.07 -19.33
C ILE A 26 26.67 5.06 -20.20
N THR A 27 26.00 5.77 -21.11
CA THR A 27 26.65 6.77 -21.96
C THR A 27 26.73 8.13 -21.24
N PRO A 28 27.92 8.63 -20.86
CA PRO A 28 28.08 9.96 -20.30
C PRO A 28 28.12 11.03 -21.40
N ILE A 29 27.54 12.21 -21.12
CA ILE A 29 27.60 13.39 -21.98
C ILE A 29 28.05 14.57 -21.13
N PRO A 30 29.28 15.07 -21.31
CA PRO A 30 29.73 16.31 -20.69
C PRO A 30 28.88 17.51 -21.16
N LEU A 31 28.36 18.27 -20.20
CA LEU A 31 27.57 19.49 -20.38
C LEU A 31 28.30 20.67 -19.69
N PRO A 32 29.23 21.35 -20.39
CA PRO A 32 30.01 22.44 -19.80
C PRO A 32 29.10 23.63 -19.49
N GLY A 33 29.13 24.12 -18.25
CA GLY A 33 28.40 25.30 -17.79
C GLY A 33 29.33 26.44 -17.39
N ALA A 34 28.78 27.66 -17.32
CA ALA A 34 29.54 28.86 -16.98
C ALA A 34 30.17 28.81 -15.57
N GLU A 35 29.51 28.14 -14.62
CA GLU A 35 30.00 28.03 -13.23
C GLU A 35 30.50 26.63 -12.84
N ARG A 36 29.88 25.58 -13.39
CA ARG A 36 30.16 24.18 -13.07
C ARG A 36 30.02 23.30 -14.30
N MET A 37 30.80 22.23 -14.32
CA MET A 37 30.64 21.13 -15.26
C MET A 37 29.50 20.23 -14.79
N ALA A 38 28.62 19.81 -15.71
CA ALA A 38 27.66 18.74 -15.44
C ALA A 38 27.87 17.58 -16.42
N ILE A 39 27.49 16.37 -16.04
CA ILE A 39 27.56 15.20 -16.93
C ILE A 39 26.16 14.58 -16.97
N GLY A 40 25.49 14.74 -18.11
CA GLY A 40 24.25 14.05 -18.40
C GLY A 40 24.53 12.57 -18.69
N THR A 41 23.56 11.70 -18.44
CA THR A 41 23.69 10.28 -18.79
C THR A 41 22.47 9.81 -19.57
N PHE A 42 22.71 9.01 -20.61
CA PHE A 42 21.66 8.33 -21.36
C PHE A 42 21.65 6.83 -21.04
N GLY A 43 20.46 6.28 -20.79
CA GLY A 43 20.25 4.88 -20.40
C GLY A 43 19.70 4.74 -18.97
N SER A 44 19.37 3.49 -18.57
CA SER A 44 18.90 3.22 -17.21
C SER A 44 20.06 3.29 -16.22
N THR A 45 20.07 4.30 -15.37
CA THR A 45 21.01 4.37 -14.24
C THR A 45 20.51 3.50 -13.09
N SER A 46 21.32 2.55 -12.62
CA SER A 46 21.04 1.82 -11.37
C SER A 46 21.43 2.68 -10.16
N ARG A 47 20.81 2.44 -9.01
CA ARG A 47 21.17 3.13 -7.75
C ARG A 47 22.64 2.90 -7.39
N ALA A 48 23.14 1.68 -7.56
CA ALA A 48 24.54 1.35 -7.33
C ALA A 48 25.50 2.15 -8.23
N ALA A 49 25.13 2.40 -9.49
CA ALA A 49 25.92 3.24 -10.39
C ALA A 49 25.92 4.71 -9.92
N ALA A 50 24.76 5.22 -9.49
CA ALA A 50 24.65 6.57 -8.94
C ALA A 50 25.49 6.76 -7.68
N GLU A 51 25.39 5.86 -6.70
CA GLU A 51 26.16 5.90 -5.45
C GLU A 51 27.67 5.77 -5.70
N ALA A 52 28.07 4.88 -6.61
CA ALA A 52 29.47 4.72 -6.99
C ALA A 52 30.04 6.00 -7.63
N VAL A 53 29.26 6.67 -8.48
CA VAL A 53 29.67 7.92 -9.12
C VAL A 53 29.66 9.08 -8.13
N GLU A 54 28.68 9.16 -7.23
CA GLU A 54 28.58 10.19 -6.21
C GLU A 54 29.78 10.19 -5.24
N SER A 55 30.37 9.01 -5.01
CA SER A 55 31.57 8.85 -4.17
C SER A 55 32.89 9.34 -4.79
N LEU A 56 32.90 9.72 -6.07
CA LEU A 56 34.12 10.11 -6.77
C LEU A 56 34.61 11.52 -6.40
N PRO A 57 35.95 11.73 -6.36
CA PRO A 57 36.53 13.07 -6.29
C PRO A 57 35.99 13.97 -7.41
N GLY A 58 35.80 15.25 -7.09
CA GLY A 58 35.26 16.22 -8.04
C GLY A 58 33.74 16.19 -8.23
N VAL A 59 33.00 15.18 -7.73
CA VAL A 59 31.53 15.17 -7.80
C VAL A 59 30.94 15.96 -6.63
N ALA A 60 29.98 16.84 -6.92
CA ALA A 60 29.25 17.61 -5.91
C ALA A 60 27.96 16.91 -5.49
N GLU A 61 27.18 16.44 -6.47
CA GLU A 61 25.95 15.69 -6.25
C GLU A 61 25.57 14.89 -7.50
N VAL A 62 24.80 13.82 -7.31
CA VAL A 62 24.18 13.07 -8.41
C VAL A 62 22.67 13.22 -8.35
N VAL A 63 22.10 13.86 -9.36
CA VAL A 63 20.66 14.09 -9.48
C VAL A 63 20.03 12.97 -10.31
N PRO A 64 19.14 12.14 -9.75
CA PRO A 64 18.40 11.16 -10.54
C PRO A 64 17.47 11.86 -11.53
N VAL A 65 17.51 11.45 -12.81
CA VAL A 65 16.68 12.02 -13.89
C VAL A 65 15.41 11.20 -14.09
N SER A 66 15.51 9.88 -13.96
CA SER A 66 14.36 8.97 -13.97
C SER A 66 13.99 8.58 -12.54
N ARG A 67 12.70 8.40 -12.28
CA ARG A 67 12.24 7.87 -10.99
C ARG A 67 12.78 6.45 -10.75
N PRO A 68 13.07 6.08 -9.49
CA PRO A 68 13.69 4.79 -9.19
C PRO A 68 12.69 3.63 -9.22
N PHE A 69 11.38 3.90 -9.26
CA PHE A 69 10.30 2.92 -9.40
C PHE A 69 9.77 2.93 -10.85
N LYS A 70 10.18 1.99 -11.70
CA LYS A 70 9.77 1.98 -13.12
C LYS A 70 8.50 1.18 -13.36
N LEU A 71 8.38 -0.01 -12.81
CA LEU A 71 7.25 -0.91 -13.03
C LEU A 71 5.95 -0.43 -12.39
N ALA A 72 6.03 0.44 -11.38
CA ALA A 72 4.91 1.10 -10.75
C ALA A 72 4.66 2.48 -11.36
N SER A 73 5.60 3.08 -12.09
CA SER A 73 5.47 4.47 -12.55
C SER A 73 4.49 4.60 -13.70
N ARG A 74 3.62 5.61 -13.59
CA ARG A 74 2.74 6.02 -14.67
C ARG A 74 3.49 6.55 -15.89
N GLU A 75 4.72 7.04 -15.72
CA GLU A 75 5.57 7.48 -16.85
C GLU A 75 5.98 6.32 -17.76
N VAL A 76 6.06 5.11 -17.20
CA VAL A 76 6.41 3.89 -17.94
C VAL A 76 5.17 3.13 -18.38
N ILE A 77 4.14 3.07 -17.52
CA ILE A 77 2.86 2.41 -17.79
C ILE A 77 1.75 3.44 -17.60
N PRO A 78 1.31 4.11 -18.68
CA PRO A 78 0.32 5.19 -18.60
C PRO A 78 -1.07 4.74 -18.14
N GLU A 79 -1.47 3.51 -18.49
CA GLU A 79 -2.81 2.97 -18.28
C GLU A 79 -3.03 2.54 -16.83
N ASP A 80 -4.20 2.87 -16.27
CA ASP A 80 -4.58 2.45 -14.93
C ASP A 80 -4.66 0.91 -14.83
N THR A 81 -4.07 0.36 -13.77
CA THR A 81 -4.21 -1.05 -13.45
C THR A 81 -5.53 -1.32 -12.73
N VAL A 82 -6.22 -2.38 -13.14
CA VAL A 82 -7.35 -2.96 -12.40
C VAL A 82 -6.89 -4.25 -11.75
N VAL A 83 -6.93 -4.28 -10.42
CA VAL A 83 -6.63 -5.49 -9.65
C VAL A 83 -7.92 -6.20 -9.27
N ARG A 84 -8.01 -7.51 -9.53
CA ARG A 84 -9.18 -8.32 -9.15
C ARG A 84 -8.91 -9.07 -7.85
N VAL A 85 -9.60 -8.68 -6.78
CA VAL A 85 -9.63 -9.41 -5.50
C VAL A 85 -10.82 -10.37 -5.54
N GLY A 86 -10.57 -11.60 -5.95
CA GLY A 86 -11.64 -12.54 -6.32
C GLY A 86 -12.50 -11.94 -7.44
N PRO A 87 -13.83 -11.84 -7.29
CA PRO A 87 -14.70 -11.21 -8.28
C PRO A 87 -14.70 -9.66 -8.24
N VAL A 88 -13.99 -9.04 -7.29
CA VAL A 88 -14.08 -7.59 -7.02
C VAL A 88 -12.96 -6.83 -7.76
N PRO A 89 -13.26 -6.01 -8.78
CA PRO A 89 -12.27 -5.12 -9.39
C PRO A 89 -11.97 -3.92 -8.48
N VAL A 90 -10.70 -3.53 -8.40
CA VAL A 90 -10.20 -2.36 -7.67
C VAL A 90 -9.31 -1.53 -8.60
N GLY A 91 -9.58 -0.23 -8.72
CA GLY A 91 -8.85 0.68 -9.62
C GLY A 91 -9.57 1.00 -10.94
N ALA A 92 -8.94 1.83 -11.78
CA ALA A 92 -9.41 2.28 -13.10
C ALA A 92 -10.91 2.62 -13.21
N GLY A 93 -11.44 3.38 -12.25
CA GLY A 93 -12.84 3.80 -12.25
C GLY A 93 -13.86 2.71 -11.89
N ALA A 94 -13.41 1.52 -11.50
CA ALA A 94 -14.28 0.49 -10.92
C ALA A 94 -15.06 1.04 -9.71
N PRO A 95 -16.22 0.44 -9.38
CA PRO A 95 -16.98 0.83 -8.21
C PRO A 95 -16.12 0.83 -6.94
N LEU A 96 -16.34 1.81 -6.05
CA LEU A 96 -15.59 1.94 -4.80
C LEU A 96 -15.55 0.60 -4.04
N ALA A 97 -14.34 0.04 -3.86
CA ALA A 97 -14.18 -1.23 -3.16
C ALA A 97 -14.22 -1.01 -1.64
N ILE A 98 -15.15 -1.68 -0.96
CA ILE A 98 -15.28 -1.61 0.50
C ILE A 98 -14.81 -2.92 1.11
N MET A 99 -13.67 -2.85 1.80
CA MET A 99 -13.09 -3.94 2.59
C MET A 99 -13.40 -3.68 4.06
N ALA A 100 -14.12 -4.60 4.71
CA ALA A 100 -14.53 -4.39 6.10
C ALA A 100 -14.55 -5.69 6.88
N GLY A 101 -14.30 -5.61 8.19
CA GLY A 101 -14.24 -6.77 9.08
C GLY A 101 -13.33 -6.56 10.29
N PRO A 102 -13.21 -7.57 11.16
CA PRO A 102 -12.60 -7.40 12.48
C PRO A 102 -11.08 -7.35 12.43
N CYS A 103 -10.46 -6.59 13.36
CA CYS A 103 -9.00 -6.49 13.48
C CYS A 103 -8.29 -7.83 13.48
N SER A 104 -8.85 -8.75 14.25
CA SER A 104 -8.40 -10.12 14.40
C SER A 104 -9.58 -11.04 14.14
N VAL A 105 -9.30 -12.25 13.65
CA VAL A 105 -10.26 -13.34 13.76
C VAL A 105 -10.19 -13.84 15.20
N GLU A 106 -11.22 -13.56 15.99
CA GLU A 106 -11.23 -13.85 17.43
C GLU A 106 -11.98 -15.14 17.75
N SER A 107 -13.13 -15.32 17.10
CA SER A 107 -13.92 -16.55 17.15
C SER A 107 -14.75 -16.71 15.87
N ARG A 108 -15.26 -17.94 15.66
CA ARG A 108 -16.18 -18.24 14.55
C ARG A 108 -17.42 -17.37 14.59
N GLU A 109 -18.08 -17.29 15.75
CA GLU A 109 -19.31 -16.51 15.94
C GLU A 109 -19.08 -15.02 15.63
N GLN A 110 -18.04 -14.42 16.22
CA GLN A 110 -17.68 -13.02 16.02
C GLN A 110 -17.41 -12.72 14.55
N THR A 111 -16.66 -13.60 13.86
CA THR A 111 -16.26 -13.39 12.47
C THR A 111 -17.44 -13.54 11.52
N LEU A 112 -18.28 -14.57 11.68
CA LEU A 112 -19.47 -14.78 10.85
C LEU A 112 -20.50 -13.67 11.04
N ALA A 113 -20.77 -13.27 12.30
CA ALA A 113 -21.66 -12.15 12.59
C ALA A 113 -21.17 -10.86 11.91
N THR A 114 -19.87 -10.58 11.98
CA THR A 114 -19.27 -9.42 11.31
C THR A 114 -19.39 -9.53 9.80
N ALA A 115 -19.08 -10.69 9.20
CA ALA A 115 -19.14 -10.92 7.76
C ALA A 115 -20.55 -10.66 7.20
N ARG A 116 -21.60 -11.18 7.87
CA ARG A 116 -23.00 -10.92 7.52
C ARG A 116 -23.33 -9.43 7.58
N ALA A 117 -22.99 -8.77 8.68
CA ALA A 117 -23.31 -7.36 8.90
C ALA A 117 -22.62 -6.45 7.87
N VAL A 118 -21.33 -6.66 7.60
CA VAL A 118 -20.61 -5.82 6.63
C VAL A 118 -21.08 -6.10 5.19
N ARG A 119 -21.42 -7.35 4.86
CA ARG A 119 -22.02 -7.70 3.56
C ARG A 119 -23.36 -6.98 3.35
N ALA A 120 -24.25 -7.05 4.34
CA ALA A 120 -25.55 -6.39 4.29
C ALA A 120 -25.42 -4.86 4.14
N ALA A 121 -24.39 -4.27 4.75
CA ALA A 121 -24.08 -2.84 4.62
C ALA A 121 -23.39 -2.45 3.30
N GLY A 122 -23.03 -3.41 2.43
CA GLY A 122 -22.44 -3.14 1.11
C GLY A 122 -20.93 -3.37 0.99
N ALA A 123 -20.29 -3.99 1.97
CA ALA A 123 -18.92 -4.47 1.81
C ALA A 123 -18.84 -5.56 0.74
N THR A 124 -17.74 -5.58 0.00
CA THR A 124 -17.49 -6.58 -1.07
C THR A 124 -16.33 -7.52 -0.72
N ILE A 125 -15.50 -7.12 0.23
CA ILE A 125 -14.31 -7.86 0.67
C ILE A 125 -14.36 -7.92 2.20
N LEU A 126 -14.27 -9.12 2.76
CA LEU A 126 -14.06 -9.34 4.18
C LEU A 126 -12.57 -9.24 4.48
N ARG A 127 -12.23 -8.43 5.47
CA ARG A 127 -10.88 -8.38 6.02
C ARG A 127 -10.85 -9.01 7.41
N GLY A 128 -9.82 -9.78 7.73
CA GLY A 128 -9.67 -10.40 9.05
C GLY A 128 -8.24 -10.86 9.30
N GLY A 129 -7.67 -10.55 10.47
CA GLY A 129 -6.29 -10.92 10.79
C GLY A 129 -6.22 -12.28 11.49
N ALA A 130 -5.89 -13.34 10.75
CA ALA A 130 -5.66 -14.67 11.34
C ALA A 130 -4.34 -14.74 12.14
N PHE A 131 -3.33 -14.00 11.70
CA PHE A 131 -2.04 -13.81 12.37
C PHE A 131 -1.88 -12.34 12.74
N LYS A 132 -1.33 -12.03 13.93
CA LYS A 132 -1.18 -10.64 14.39
C LYS A 132 0.23 -10.31 14.87
N PRO A 133 0.86 -9.25 14.33
CA PRO A 133 2.12 -8.75 14.85
C PRO A 133 1.82 -7.90 16.10
N ARG A 134 2.40 -8.27 17.23
CA ARG A 134 2.17 -7.58 18.51
C ARG A 134 3.45 -7.00 19.06
N SER A 135 3.32 -5.80 19.64
CA SER A 135 4.42 -5.16 20.36
C SER A 135 4.78 -5.91 21.65
N SER A 136 3.81 -6.61 22.26
CA SER A 136 4.01 -7.43 23.46
C SER A 136 3.76 -8.92 23.13
N PRO A 137 4.62 -9.85 23.60
CA PRO A 137 4.44 -11.28 23.37
C PRO A 137 3.23 -11.88 24.10
N TYR A 138 2.67 -11.20 25.10
CA TYR A 138 1.53 -11.66 25.89
C TYR A 138 0.17 -11.32 25.28
N ASN A 139 0.15 -10.51 24.23
CA ASN A 139 -1.08 -10.11 23.56
C ASN A 139 -1.55 -11.21 22.60
N PHE A 140 -2.86 -11.33 22.40
CA PHE A 140 -3.46 -12.28 21.45
C PHE A 140 -2.78 -12.23 20.07
N ARG A 141 -2.18 -13.36 19.63
CA ARG A 141 -1.38 -13.44 18.39
C ARG A 141 -2.17 -13.83 17.15
N GLY A 142 -3.49 -14.00 17.30
CA GLY A 142 -4.36 -14.57 16.28
C GLY A 142 -4.51 -16.09 16.43
N LEU A 143 -5.51 -16.65 15.74
CA LEU A 143 -5.80 -18.09 15.75
C LEU A 143 -4.94 -18.89 14.75
N GLY A 144 -4.09 -18.22 13.96
CA GLY A 144 -3.28 -18.86 12.93
C GLY A 144 -4.14 -19.57 11.89
N VAL A 145 -3.80 -20.83 11.58
CA VAL A 145 -4.51 -21.64 10.57
C VAL A 145 -6.00 -21.79 10.91
N ALA A 146 -6.37 -22.01 12.17
CA ALA A 146 -7.78 -22.09 12.57
C ALA A 146 -8.54 -20.79 12.28
N GLY A 147 -7.85 -19.64 12.31
CA GLY A 147 -8.42 -18.36 11.90
C GLY A 147 -8.62 -18.25 10.39
N LEU A 148 -7.79 -18.91 9.58
CA LEU A 148 -7.97 -19.00 8.14
C LEU A 148 -9.19 -19.87 7.79
N ASP A 149 -9.39 -21.00 8.47
CA ASP A 149 -10.55 -21.88 8.26
C ASP A 149 -11.87 -21.13 8.52
N ILE A 150 -11.91 -20.29 9.57
CA ILE A 150 -13.06 -19.42 9.86
C ILE A 150 -13.31 -18.40 8.74
N LEU A 151 -12.26 -17.86 8.11
CA LEU A 151 -12.40 -16.94 6.98
C LEU A 151 -12.93 -17.64 5.72
N GLU A 152 -12.53 -18.88 5.46
CA GLU A 152 -13.10 -19.68 4.38
C GLU A 152 -14.59 -19.93 4.59
N GLU A 153 -15.00 -20.25 5.83
CA GLU A 153 -16.39 -20.42 6.17
C GLU A 153 -17.19 -19.12 5.99
N ALA A 154 -16.64 -17.99 6.44
CA ALA A 154 -17.27 -16.68 6.24
C ALA A 154 -17.45 -16.32 4.76
N ARG A 155 -16.46 -16.66 3.92
CA ARG A 155 -16.55 -16.53 2.45
C ARG A 155 -17.66 -17.43 1.91
N ALA A 156 -17.71 -18.71 2.30
CA ALA A 156 -18.72 -19.64 1.82
C ALA A 156 -20.14 -19.17 2.14
N GLU A 157 -20.34 -18.57 3.31
CA GLU A 157 -21.65 -18.08 3.75
C GLU A 157 -22.04 -16.76 3.08
N THR A 158 -21.11 -15.82 2.92
CA THR A 158 -21.44 -14.44 2.51
C THR A 158 -21.07 -14.10 1.07
N GLY A 159 -20.25 -14.94 0.43
CA GLY A 159 -19.64 -14.66 -0.88
C GLY A 159 -18.71 -13.44 -0.89
N LEU A 160 -18.27 -12.94 0.27
CA LEU A 160 -17.26 -11.88 0.35
C LEU A 160 -15.89 -12.44 -0.03
N ALA A 161 -15.14 -11.69 -0.83
CA ALA A 161 -13.73 -12.01 -1.08
C ALA A 161 -12.90 -11.79 0.20
N ILE A 162 -11.77 -12.48 0.37
CA ILE A 162 -10.97 -12.42 1.60
C ILE A 162 -9.66 -11.65 1.40
N VAL A 163 -9.44 -10.65 2.26
CA VAL A 163 -8.13 -10.03 2.54
C VAL A 163 -7.65 -10.44 3.93
N THR A 164 -6.45 -11.00 4.01
CA THR A 164 -5.81 -11.33 5.30
C THR A 164 -4.30 -11.11 5.23
N GLU A 165 -3.70 -10.80 6.38
CA GLU A 165 -2.30 -10.39 6.48
C GLU A 165 -1.34 -11.58 6.54
N VAL A 166 -0.23 -11.47 5.80
CA VAL A 166 0.91 -12.38 5.89
C VAL A 166 2.00 -11.72 6.73
N LEU A 167 2.50 -12.43 7.75
CA LEU A 167 3.52 -11.88 8.66
C LEU A 167 4.92 -12.38 8.40
N THR A 168 5.04 -13.61 7.92
CA THR A 168 6.33 -14.28 7.70
C THR A 168 6.31 -15.01 6.36
N THR A 169 7.48 -15.26 5.79
CA THR A 169 7.62 -15.99 4.52
C THR A 169 7.07 -17.41 4.61
N GLY A 170 7.16 -18.05 5.79
CA GLY A 170 6.65 -19.41 6.01
C GLY A 170 5.13 -19.52 6.02
N ASP A 171 4.41 -18.42 6.24
CA ASP A 171 2.94 -18.40 6.26
C ASP A 171 2.33 -18.11 4.88
N VAL A 172 3.14 -17.71 3.89
CA VAL A 172 2.67 -17.23 2.58
C VAL A 172 1.75 -18.25 1.91
N ASP A 173 2.18 -19.50 1.79
CA ASP A 173 1.39 -20.54 1.11
C ASP A 173 0.10 -20.87 1.87
N ALA A 174 0.15 -20.90 3.20
CA ALA A 174 -1.03 -21.15 4.02
C ALA A 174 -2.08 -20.06 3.84
N VAL A 175 -1.65 -18.80 3.88
CA VAL A 175 -2.53 -17.65 3.68
C VAL A 175 -3.04 -17.57 2.24
N ALA A 176 -2.20 -17.84 1.23
CA ALA A 176 -2.57 -17.77 -0.18
C ALA A 176 -3.62 -18.79 -0.62
N ARG A 177 -3.74 -19.93 0.07
CA ARG A 177 -4.85 -20.88 -0.16
C ARG A 177 -6.21 -20.25 0.15
N VAL A 178 -6.28 -19.49 1.23
CA VAL A 178 -7.53 -18.92 1.76
C VAL A 178 -7.80 -17.52 1.22
N ALA A 179 -6.77 -16.71 1.01
CA ALA A 179 -6.91 -15.30 0.64
C ALA A 179 -7.19 -15.12 -0.86
N ASP A 180 -8.03 -14.13 -1.19
CA ASP A 180 -8.09 -13.56 -2.53
C ASP A 180 -7.07 -12.45 -2.72
N CYS A 181 -6.61 -11.84 -1.63
CA CYS A 181 -5.55 -10.85 -1.65
C CYS A 181 -4.72 -10.92 -0.36
N LEU A 182 -3.40 -10.98 -0.54
CA LEU A 182 -2.40 -11.05 0.52
C LEU A 182 -2.12 -9.63 1.01
N GLN A 183 -2.42 -9.34 2.27
CA GLN A 183 -2.06 -8.05 2.87
C GLN A 183 -0.63 -8.12 3.43
N ILE A 184 0.19 -7.12 3.08
CA ILE A 184 1.44 -6.82 3.77
C ILE A 184 1.21 -5.59 4.66
N GLY A 185 1.27 -5.81 5.98
CA GLY A 185 1.09 -4.74 6.96
C GLY A 185 2.24 -3.73 6.96
N ALA A 186 1.96 -2.53 7.48
CA ALA A 186 2.89 -1.40 7.48
C ALA A 186 4.26 -1.69 8.16
N ARG A 187 4.31 -2.63 9.11
CA ARG A 187 5.57 -3.05 9.76
C ARG A 187 6.46 -3.90 8.86
N ASN A 188 5.86 -4.59 7.89
CA ASN A 188 6.52 -5.45 6.92
C ASN A 188 6.66 -4.78 5.54
N MET A 189 6.34 -3.48 5.40
CA MET A 189 6.45 -2.79 4.11
C MET A 189 7.84 -2.90 3.50
N GLN A 190 8.91 -2.92 4.30
CA GLN A 190 10.30 -3.08 3.84
C GLN A 190 10.89 -4.45 4.23
N ASN A 191 10.04 -5.44 4.52
CA ASN A 191 10.50 -6.81 4.67
C ASN A 191 10.67 -7.41 3.27
N PHE A 192 11.80 -7.11 2.62
CA PHE A 192 12.03 -7.43 1.21
C PHE A 192 11.92 -8.93 0.91
N ALA A 193 12.41 -9.79 1.81
CA ALA A 193 12.26 -11.23 1.68
C ALA A 193 10.78 -11.68 1.67
N LEU A 194 9.94 -11.03 2.49
CA LEU A 194 8.50 -11.27 2.45
C LEU A 194 7.84 -10.70 1.19
N LEU A 195 8.26 -9.52 0.74
CA LEU A 195 7.77 -8.93 -0.52
C LEU A 195 8.09 -9.81 -1.72
N ASP A 196 9.30 -10.36 -1.79
CA ASP A 196 9.69 -11.30 -2.85
C ASP A 196 8.82 -12.57 -2.78
N ALA A 197 8.63 -13.13 -1.59
CA ALA A 197 7.84 -14.35 -1.40
C ALA A 197 6.36 -14.17 -1.79
N VAL A 198 5.74 -13.02 -1.48
CA VAL A 198 4.36 -12.74 -1.95
C VAL A 198 4.30 -12.32 -3.41
N GLY A 199 5.40 -11.77 -3.95
CA GLY A 199 5.55 -11.48 -5.38
C GLY A 199 5.64 -12.72 -6.25
N ASP A 200 6.07 -13.85 -5.69
CA ASP A 200 6.06 -15.15 -6.39
C ASP A 200 4.68 -15.82 -6.40
N GLN A 201 3.71 -15.29 -5.63
CA GLN A 201 2.34 -15.82 -5.59
C GLN A 201 1.48 -15.22 -6.71
N PRO A 202 0.51 -15.97 -7.27
CA PRO A 202 -0.42 -15.47 -8.28
C PRO A 202 -1.53 -14.56 -7.70
N LYS A 203 -1.53 -14.35 -6.38
CA LYS A 203 -2.57 -13.60 -5.66
C LYS A 203 -2.24 -12.11 -5.64
N PRO A 204 -3.24 -11.22 -5.78
CA PRO A 204 -3.07 -9.80 -5.50
C PRO A 204 -2.43 -9.50 -4.14
N VAL A 205 -1.63 -8.44 -4.08
CA VAL A 205 -0.98 -7.97 -2.85
C VAL A 205 -1.50 -6.59 -2.48
N LEU A 206 -2.06 -6.46 -1.27
CA LEU A 206 -2.40 -5.17 -0.66
C LEU A 206 -1.23 -4.72 0.22
N LEU A 207 -0.46 -3.75 -0.26
CA LEU A 207 0.73 -3.25 0.43
C LEU A 207 0.38 -1.99 1.23
N LYS A 208 0.49 -2.07 2.56
CA LYS A 208 0.28 -0.92 3.44
C LYS A 208 1.54 -0.07 3.55
N ARG A 209 1.40 1.25 3.41
CA ARG A 209 2.49 2.20 3.61
C ARG A 209 3.07 2.07 5.02
N GLY A 210 4.39 2.05 5.13
CA GLY A 210 5.12 2.06 6.39
C GLY A 210 4.93 3.38 7.12
N MET A 211 4.87 3.33 8.46
CA MET A 211 4.53 4.52 9.27
C MET A 211 5.55 5.66 9.14
N SER A 212 6.77 5.40 8.68
CA SER A 212 7.79 6.43 8.45
C SER A 212 8.25 6.48 7.00
N ALA A 213 7.54 5.79 6.09
CA ALA A 213 7.96 5.68 4.71
C ALA A 213 7.56 6.93 3.91
N THR A 214 8.51 7.44 3.13
CA THR A 214 8.24 8.35 2.04
C THR A 214 7.40 7.66 0.95
N VAL A 215 6.80 8.44 0.05
CA VAL A 215 6.07 7.91 -1.10
C VAL A 215 7.00 7.14 -2.05
N GLU A 216 8.25 7.60 -2.22
CA GLU A 216 9.25 6.90 -3.03
C GLU A 216 9.58 5.53 -2.45
N GLU A 217 9.88 5.43 -1.15
CA GLU A 217 10.15 4.14 -0.49
C GLU A 217 8.95 3.19 -0.56
N PHE A 218 7.74 3.73 -0.48
CA PHE A 218 6.52 2.95 -0.62
C PHE A 218 6.36 2.38 -2.03
N LEU A 219 6.60 3.18 -3.07
CA LEU A 219 6.56 2.73 -4.46
C LEU A 219 7.70 1.77 -4.78
N LEU A 220 8.89 1.98 -4.23
CA LEU A 220 10.00 1.02 -4.32
C LEU A 220 9.67 -0.31 -3.64
N SER A 221 8.93 -0.30 -2.54
CA SER A 221 8.46 -1.54 -1.92
C SER A 221 7.45 -2.27 -2.82
N ALA A 222 6.60 -1.55 -3.55
CA ALA A 222 5.75 -2.14 -4.58
C ALA A 222 6.57 -2.71 -5.76
N GLU A 223 7.67 -2.06 -6.15
CA GLU A 223 8.56 -2.56 -7.20
C GLU A 223 9.11 -3.96 -6.89
N TYR A 224 9.44 -4.27 -5.64
CA TYR A 224 9.89 -5.63 -5.28
C TYR A 224 8.87 -6.69 -5.71
N VAL A 225 7.60 -6.48 -5.35
CA VAL A 225 6.50 -7.39 -5.73
C VAL A 225 6.33 -7.44 -7.26
N LEU A 226 6.35 -6.28 -7.93
CA LEU A 226 6.19 -6.18 -9.38
C LEU A 226 7.37 -6.83 -10.14
N ALA A 227 8.58 -6.72 -9.62
CA ALA A 227 9.81 -7.25 -10.22
C ALA A 227 9.89 -8.78 -10.17
N ARG A 228 9.19 -9.42 -9.21
CA ARG A 228 8.96 -10.87 -9.19
C ARG A 228 7.94 -11.34 -10.23
N GLY A 229 7.27 -10.42 -10.92
CA GLY A 229 6.31 -10.70 -11.99
C GLY A 229 4.85 -10.55 -11.57
N ASN A 230 4.55 -10.39 -10.27
CA ASN A 230 3.18 -10.17 -9.81
C ASN A 230 2.77 -8.70 -10.03
N ARG A 231 1.99 -8.46 -11.08
CA ARG A 231 1.49 -7.13 -11.47
C ARG A 231 0.27 -6.66 -10.65
N ASN A 232 -0.24 -7.47 -9.74
CA ASN A 232 -1.50 -7.22 -9.03
C ASN A 232 -1.27 -6.59 -7.66
N VAL A 233 -0.76 -5.35 -7.63
CA VAL A 233 -0.47 -4.63 -6.38
C VAL A 233 -1.51 -3.54 -6.12
N ILE A 234 -2.06 -3.49 -4.91
CA ILE A 234 -2.92 -2.43 -4.40
C ILE A 234 -2.16 -1.69 -3.31
N LEU A 235 -2.04 -0.37 -3.42
CA LEU A 235 -1.40 0.47 -2.42
C LEU A 235 -2.40 0.90 -1.37
N CYS A 236 -2.04 0.87 -0.09
CA CYS A 236 -2.90 1.31 1.01
C CYS A 236 -2.23 2.40 1.86
N GLU A 237 -2.74 3.62 1.77
CA GLU A 237 -2.39 4.72 2.68
C GLU A 237 -3.06 4.49 4.04
N ARG A 238 -2.31 4.65 5.13
CA ARG A 238 -2.71 4.24 6.48
C ARG A 238 -2.18 5.13 7.60
N GLY A 239 -1.73 6.32 7.24
CA GLY A 239 -1.11 7.32 8.08
C GLY A 239 0.38 7.11 8.33
N ILE A 240 1.06 8.23 8.57
CA ILE A 240 2.47 8.33 8.92
C ILE A 240 2.64 8.84 10.36
N ARG A 241 3.79 8.53 10.95
CA ARG A 241 4.20 9.04 12.24
C ARG A 241 4.65 10.48 12.08
N THR A 242 4.15 11.33 12.95
CA THR A 242 4.54 12.74 13.05
C THR A 242 4.79 13.09 14.52
N PHE A 243 4.91 14.38 14.84
CA PHE A 243 4.97 14.86 16.21
C PHE A 243 3.59 14.90 16.91
N GLU A 244 2.49 14.75 16.15
CA GLU A 244 1.12 14.77 16.67
C GLU A 244 0.84 13.55 17.56
N LYS A 245 0.12 13.74 18.67
CA LYS A 245 -0.14 12.72 19.69
C LYS A 245 -1.63 12.40 19.89
N TYR A 246 -2.55 13.25 19.43
CA TYR A 246 -3.99 13.03 19.53
C TYR A 246 -4.53 12.01 18.53
N THR A 247 -3.73 11.58 17.56
CA THR A 247 -4.04 10.52 16.62
C THR A 247 -2.93 9.47 16.64
N ARG A 248 -3.26 8.21 16.32
CA ARG A 248 -2.28 7.12 16.31
C ARG A 248 -1.23 7.35 15.22
N ASN A 249 -1.68 7.80 14.05
CA ASN A 249 -0.86 8.31 12.96
C ASN A 249 -1.54 9.56 12.41
N THR A 250 -0.81 10.37 11.65
CA THR A 250 -1.40 11.42 10.82
C THR A 250 -1.76 10.81 9.48
N PHE A 251 -3.05 10.70 9.15
CA PHE A 251 -3.50 10.20 7.86
C PHE A 251 -3.11 11.17 6.74
N ASP A 252 -2.24 10.73 5.83
CA ASP A 252 -1.72 11.56 4.74
C ASP A 252 -2.67 11.50 3.54
N VAL A 253 -3.74 12.28 3.58
CA VAL A 253 -4.72 12.34 2.49
C VAL A 253 -4.08 12.80 1.17
N ASN A 254 -3.00 13.59 1.22
CA ASN A 254 -2.29 14.06 0.03
C ASN A 254 -1.61 12.91 -0.73
N ALA A 255 -1.22 11.85 -0.02
CA ALA A 255 -0.62 10.68 -0.65
C ALA A 255 -1.55 10.01 -1.65
N ILE A 256 -2.88 10.06 -1.46
CA ILE A 256 -3.84 9.42 -2.36
C ILE A 256 -3.78 10.03 -3.78
N PRO A 257 -4.04 11.33 -4.00
CA PRO A 257 -3.96 11.92 -5.33
C PRO A 257 -2.53 11.97 -5.85
N LEU A 258 -1.53 12.11 -4.98
CA LEU A 258 -0.12 12.05 -5.37
C LEU A 258 0.23 10.69 -5.96
N LEU A 259 -0.10 9.58 -5.28
CA LEU A 259 0.12 8.23 -5.77
C LEU A 259 -0.62 8.02 -7.09
N LYS A 260 -1.89 8.42 -7.21
CA LYS A 260 -2.62 8.31 -8.49
C LYS A 260 -1.94 9.03 -9.64
N ARG A 261 -1.23 10.14 -9.38
CA ARG A 261 -0.43 10.84 -10.40
C ARG A 261 0.89 10.13 -10.72
N LEU A 262 1.56 9.58 -9.70
CA LEU A 262 2.88 8.97 -9.84
C LEU A 262 2.82 7.54 -10.38
N THR A 263 1.76 6.79 -10.08
CA THR A 263 1.60 5.36 -10.38
C THR A 263 0.25 5.06 -11.03
N HIS A 264 0.22 3.97 -11.80
CA HIS A 264 -0.99 3.35 -12.35
C HIS A 264 -1.68 2.38 -11.38
N LEU A 265 -1.07 2.06 -10.23
CA LEU A 265 -1.61 1.09 -9.28
C LEU A 265 -2.84 1.66 -8.54
N PRO A 266 -3.83 0.81 -8.18
CA PRO A 266 -4.94 1.23 -7.33
C PRO A 266 -4.48 1.69 -5.95
N VAL A 267 -5.14 2.71 -5.41
CA VAL A 267 -4.82 3.29 -4.09
C VAL A 267 -6.04 3.26 -3.19
N VAL A 268 -5.94 2.59 -2.03
CA VAL A 268 -7.00 2.52 -1.02
C VAL A 268 -6.60 3.23 0.27
N GLY A 269 -7.58 3.59 1.10
CA GLY A 269 -7.35 4.23 2.40
C GLY A 269 -7.72 3.34 3.59
N ASP A 270 -6.88 3.34 4.63
CA ASP A 270 -7.14 2.74 5.95
C ASP A 270 -7.33 3.84 7.01
N PRO A 271 -8.57 4.36 7.17
CA PRO A 271 -8.88 5.38 8.17
C PRO A 271 -8.87 4.86 9.61
N SER A 272 -9.09 3.55 9.81
CA SER A 272 -9.09 2.91 11.13
C SER A 272 -7.70 2.96 11.76
N HIS A 273 -6.68 2.43 11.09
CA HIS A 273 -5.29 2.52 11.57
C HIS A 273 -4.68 3.90 11.31
N GLY A 274 -5.17 4.62 10.29
CA GLY A 274 -4.80 6.00 9.99
C GLY A 274 -5.01 6.93 11.17
N THR A 275 -6.16 6.84 11.83
CA THR A 275 -6.52 7.73 12.95
C THR A 275 -6.32 7.07 14.30
N GLY A 276 -6.60 5.76 14.39
CA GLY A 276 -6.66 5.01 15.63
C GLY A 276 -7.83 5.37 16.54
N LYS A 277 -8.89 6.01 16.03
CA LYS A 277 -10.06 6.44 16.83
C LYS A 277 -11.35 6.27 16.04
N TRP A 278 -12.31 5.49 16.56
CA TRP A 278 -13.53 5.14 15.84
C TRP A 278 -14.31 6.37 15.33
N TYR A 279 -14.38 7.44 16.13
CA TYR A 279 -15.12 8.66 15.79
C TYR A 279 -14.45 9.50 14.68
N LEU A 280 -13.16 9.25 14.38
CA LEU A 280 -12.45 9.87 13.25
C LEU A 280 -12.48 9.01 11.98
N VAL A 281 -12.86 7.72 12.07
CA VAL A 281 -12.85 6.80 10.93
C VAL A 281 -13.77 7.29 9.83
N ALA A 282 -15.02 7.60 10.15
CA ALA A 282 -15.99 8.05 9.16
C ALA A 282 -15.55 9.33 8.41
N PRO A 283 -15.24 10.46 9.07
CA PRO A 283 -14.85 11.67 8.34
C PRO A 283 -13.57 11.50 7.50
N VAL A 284 -12.57 10.76 8.00
CA VAL A 284 -11.32 10.52 7.25
C VAL A 284 -11.54 9.56 6.07
N ALA A 285 -12.42 8.56 6.21
CA ALA A 285 -12.82 7.71 5.10
C ALA A 285 -13.46 8.50 3.96
N LEU A 286 -14.36 9.44 4.29
CA LEU A 286 -14.99 10.31 3.30
C LEU A 286 -13.95 11.21 2.61
N ALA A 287 -12.99 11.75 3.37
CA ALA A 287 -11.88 12.52 2.81
C ALA A 287 -11.02 11.69 1.85
N ALA A 288 -10.72 10.43 2.19
CA ALA A 288 -9.99 9.52 1.32
C ALA A 288 -10.74 9.24 0.00
N VAL A 289 -12.05 9.00 0.07
CA VAL A 289 -12.90 8.82 -1.12
C VAL A 289 -12.91 10.09 -1.98
N ALA A 290 -13.12 11.25 -1.37
CA ALA A 290 -13.11 12.53 -2.07
C ALA A 290 -11.75 12.85 -2.72
N ALA A 291 -10.66 12.44 -2.09
CA ALA A 291 -9.30 12.57 -2.62
C ALA A 291 -8.99 11.56 -3.75
N GLY A 292 -9.89 10.63 -4.05
CA GLY A 292 -9.79 9.71 -5.17
C GLY A 292 -9.35 8.29 -4.81
N ALA A 293 -9.45 7.84 -3.55
CA ALA A 293 -9.10 6.46 -3.19
C ALA A 293 -10.04 5.44 -3.86
N ASP A 294 -9.49 4.42 -4.51
CA ASP A 294 -10.22 3.35 -5.23
C ASP A 294 -10.94 2.38 -4.30
N GLY A 295 -10.68 2.47 -3.00
CA GLY A 295 -11.35 1.68 -1.98
C GLY A 295 -11.01 2.11 -0.56
N LEU A 296 -11.67 1.48 0.40
CA LEU A 296 -11.47 1.67 1.83
C LEU A 296 -11.26 0.32 2.51
N ILE A 297 -10.37 0.26 3.49
CA ILE A 297 -10.24 -0.87 4.41
C ILE A 297 -10.54 -0.42 5.84
N ILE A 298 -11.60 -0.96 6.43
CA ILE A 298 -12.19 -0.46 7.69
C ILE A 298 -12.30 -1.59 8.71
N GLU A 299 -11.99 -1.29 9.97
CA GLU A 299 -12.20 -2.22 11.08
C GLU A 299 -13.63 -2.12 11.61
N VAL A 300 -14.29 -3.27 11.72
CA VAL A 300 -15.66 -3.41 12.21
C VAL A 300 -15.71 -4.57 13.21
N HIS A 301 -16.36 -4.37 14.35
CA HIS A 301 -16.48 -5.39 15.39
C HIS A 301 -17.89 -5.35 16.01
N PRO A 302 -18.51 -6.49 16.36
CA PRO A 302 -19.84 -6.51 16.99
C PRO A 302 -19.85 -5.82 18.36
N SER A 303 -18.75 -5.95 19.12
CA SER A 303 -18.59 -5.36 20.45
C SER A 303 -17.19 -4.77 20.59
N PRO A 304 -16.91 -3.57 20.05
CA PRO A 304 -15.55 -3.00 20.03
C PRO A 304 -14.91 -2.85 21.43
N ASP A 305 -15.72 -2.67 22.46
CA ASP A 305 -15.35 -2.61 23.87
C ASP A 305 -14.81 -3.93 24.44
N HIS A 306 -15.19 -5.06 23.85
CA HIS A 306 -14.73 -6.40 24.23
C HIS A 306 -13.72 -7.02 23.26
N ALA A 307 -13.28 -6.28 22.24
CA ALA A 307 -12.37 -6.80 21.21
C ALA A 307 -10.99 -7.17 21.79
N LEU A 308 -10.43 -8.30 21.36
CA LEU A 308 -9.09 -8.77 21.74
C LEU A 308 -7.97 -7.95 21.07
N SER A 309 -8.31 -7.14 20.08
CA SER A 309 -7.38 -6.29 19.35
C SER A 309 -8.08 -5.04 18.83
N ASP A 310 -7.46 -3.87 19.04
CA ASP A 310 -7.76 -2.66 18.25
C ASP A 310 -9.25 -2.23 18.31
N GLY A 311 -9.92 -2.50 19.43
CA GLY A 311 -11.32 -2.15 19.66
C GLY A 311 -11.61 -0.65 19.55
N PHE A 312 -10.66 0.19 20.00
CA PHE A 312 -10.84 1.65 20.06
C PHE A 312 -11.06 2.35 18.69
N GLN A 313 -10.60 1.74 17.60
CA GLN A 313 -10.83 2.23 16.24
C GLN A 313 -11.87 1.44 15.45
N SER A 314 -12.37 0.34 16.01
CA SER A 314 -13.32 -0.52 15.32
C SER A 314 -14.72 0.11 15.37
N LEU A 315 -15.39 0.16 14.22
CA LEU A 315 -16.77 0.61 14.15
C LEU A 315 -17.72 -0.49 14.62
N THR A 316 -18.83 -0.09 15.24
CA THR A 316 -20.01 -0.95 15.38
C THR A 316 -20.67 -1.17 14.02
N PHE A 317 -21.59 -2.14 13.93
CA PHE A 317 -22.32 -2.41 12.70
C PHE A 317 -23.12 -1.19 12.20
N ASP A 318 -23.82 -0.49 13.10
CA ASP A 318 -24.60 0.71 12.73
C ASP A 318 -23.72 1.85 12.22
N ASN A 319 -22.60 2.10 12.90
CA ASN A 319 -21.64 3.12 12.48
C ASN A 319 -21.03 2.80 11.12
N PHE A 320 -20.77 1.51 10.85
CA PHE A 320 -20.28 1.07 9.55
C PHE A 320 -21.33 1.23 8.44
N ALA A 321 -22.58 0.81 8.68
CA ALA A 321 -23.67 0.96 7.71
C ALA A 321 -23.92 2.43 7.35
N ALA A 322 -23.94 3.32 8.36
CA ALA A 322 -24.05 4.76 8.15
C ALA A 322 -22.87 5.33 7.32
N LEU A 323 -21.65 4.83 7.56
CA LEU A 323 -20.47 5.21 6.79
C LEU A 323 -20.57 4.79 5.33
N VAL A 324 -20.99 3.56 5.02
CA VAL A 324 -21.06 3.09 3.62
C VAL A 324 -22.04 3.93 2.80
N GLY A 325 -23.20 4.29 3.37
CA GLY A 325 -24.16 5.18 2.70
C GLY A 325 -23.55 6.55 2.37
N ARG A 326 -22.83 7.15 3.31
CA ARG A 326 -22.15 8.44 3.13
C ARG A 326 -20.99 8.35 2.13
N ALA A 327 -20.18 7.29 2.21
CA ALA A 327 -19.06 7.06 1.29
C ALA A 327 -19.56 6.91 -0.15
N SER A 328 -20.68 6.22 -0.35
CA SER A 328 -21.31 6.07 -1.65
C SER A 328 -21.85 7.39 -2.22
N ALA A 329 -22.37 8.28 -1.36
CA ALA A 329 -22.78 9.62 -1.78
C ALA A 329 -21.57 10.47 -2.19
N VAL A 330 -20.48 10.46 -1.41
CA VAL A 330 -19.25 11.18 -1.75
C VAL A 330 -18.62 10.65 -3.03
N ALA A 331 -18.54 9.33 -3.20
CA ALA A 331 -18.01 8.70 -4.41
C ALA A 331 -18.76 9.17 -5.67
N ARG A 332 -20.10 9.18 -5.64
CA ARG A 332 -20.91 9.72 -6.74
C ARG A 332 -20.64 11.20 -7.00
N ALA A 333 -20.53 12.00 -5.95
CA ALA A 333 -20.27 13.44 -6.06
C ALA A 333 -18.91 13.76 -6.71
N VAL A 334 -17.92 12.88 -6.57
CA VAL A 334 -16.60 13.01 -7.23
C VAL A 334 -16.48 12.19 -8.51
N GLY A 335 -17.59 11.75 -9.09
CA GLY A 335 -17.62 11.08 -10.40
C GLY A 335 -17.15 9.62 -10.40
N ARG A 336 -17.09 8.97 -9.23
CA ARG A 336 -16.76 7.55 -9.12
C ARG A 336 -18.02 6.68 -9.10
N ALA A 337 -17.97 5.55 -9.79
CA ALA A 337 -18.99 4.53 -9.73
C ALA A 337 -19.14 3.95 -8.32
N VAL A 338 -20.36 3.57 -7.95
CA VAL A 338 -20.67 2.86 -6.71
C VAL A 338 -21.49 1.64 -7.07
N ARG A 339 -21.37 0.56 -6.27
CA ARG A 339 -22.32 -0.55 -6.40
C ARG A 339 -23.61 -0.12 -5.72
N ASP A 340 -24.73 -0.38 -6.38
CA ASP A 340 -26.03 -0.32 -5.71
C ASP A 340 -26.06 -1.37 -4.60
N ALA A 341 -26.69 -1.04 -3.47
CA ALA A 341 -26.84 -1.99 -2.37
C ALA A 341 -27.54 -3.24 -2.92
N ALA A 342 -27.03 -4.43 -2.55
CA ALA A 342 -27.72 -5.67 -2.92
C ALA A 342 -29.15 -5.62 -2.37
N PRO A 343 -30.17 -6.02 -3.14
CA PRO A 343 -31.52 -6.12 -2.60
C PRO A 343 -31.50 -7.04 -1.38
N ALA A 344 -32.16 -6.58 -0.31
CA ALA A 344 -32.24 -7.26 0.98
C ALA A 344 -32.88 -8.64 0.88
#